data_AF-A0A1G8G5S5-F1
#
_entry.id   AF-A0A1G8G5S5-F1
#
_cell.length_a   1.000
_cell.length_b   1.000
_cell.length_c   1.000
_cell.angle_alpha   90.00
_cell.angle_beta   90.00
_cell.angle_gamma   90.00
#
_symmetry.space_group_name_H-M   'P 1'
#
loop_
_entity.id
_entity.type
_entity.pdbx_description
1 polymer ?
#
loop_
_entity_poly.entity_id
_entity_poly.type
_entity_poly.pdbx_seq_one_letter_code
_entity_poly.pdbx_strand_id
1 'polypeptide(L)'
;MSDSQLRIPLTDTCLVCSGFRLQVAGRPSLEVDGDLLWAVEQRIWRPLAVELLARSHGVQVTPLSPDRQPAFEAQQLLAWCGEAVLVRQLAQVEDIPGALAWWQAQAGIASLPAQAWDSVSYAWGCLLRVDRGCLGLAPAVFEYLLLPTDRAAVYLGHLALDWRSLRFIPR
;
A
#
# COMPACT_ATOMS: atom_id res chain seq x y z
N MET A 1 -21.47 15.27 3.09
CA MET A 1 -20.07 15.60 3.42
C MET A 1 -19.26 15.44 2.15
N SER A 2 -18.49 16.45 1.75
CA SER A 2 -17.62 16.33 0.58
C SER A 2 -16.49 15.36 0.91
N ASP A 3 -16.57 14.11 0.43
CA ASP A 3 -15.45 13.18 0.52
C ASP A 3 -14.26 13.81 -0.20
N SER A 4 -13.31 14.30 0.59
CA SER A 4 -12.10 14.92 0.07
C SER A 4 -11.25 13.81 -0.55
N GLN A 5 -11.34 13.68 -1.87
CA GLN A 5 -10.58 12.71 -2.64
C GLN A 5 -9.17 13.26 -2.87
N LEU A 6 -8.18 12.45 -2.54
CA LEU A 6 -6.79 12.70 -2.86
C LEU A 6 -6.57 12.40 -4.36
N ARG A 7 -5.89 13.32 -5.03
CA ARG A 7 -5.54 13.24 -6.45
C ARG A 7 -4.02 13.23 -6.57
N ILE A 8 -3.46 12.10 -7.01
CA ILE A 8 -2.02 11.91 -7.19
C ILE A 8 -1.74 12.02 -8.70
N PRO A 9 -1.14 13.13 -9.18
CA PRO A 9 -0.75 13.25 -10.57
C PRO A 9 0.37 12.26 -10.91
N LEU A 10 0.18 11.53 -12.00
CA LEU A 10 1.15 10.63 -12.62
C LEU A 10 1.50 11.19 -14.01
N THR A 11 2.30 10.46 -14.79
CA THR A 11 2.77 10.93 -16.11
C THR A 11 1.59 11.22 -17.03
N ASP A 12 0.77 10.20 -17.31
CA ASP A 12 -0.32 10.29 -18.30
C ASP A 12 -1.72 10.22 -17.65
N THR A 13 -1.76 10.05 -16.33
CA THR A 13 -3.01 9.81 -15.60
C THR A 13 -2.97 10.45 -14.22
N CYS A 14 -4.11 10.51 -13.55
CA CYS A 14 -4.21 10.83 -12.15
C CYS A 14 -4.84 9.65 -11.39
N LEU A 15 -4.18 9.21 -10.34
CA LEU A 15 -4.72 8.25 -9.37
C LEU A 15 -5.60 9.02 -8.37
N VAL A 16 -6.86 8.62 -8.25
CA VAL A 16 -7.84 9.22 -7.34
C VAL A 16 -8.21 8.20 -6.27
N CYS A 17 -8.08 8.59 -5.00
CA CYS A 17 -8.34 7.73 -3.85
C CYS A 17 -8.89 8.53 -2.66
N SER A 18 -9.35 7.83 -1.63
CA SER A 18 -9.81 8.45 -0.37
C SER A 18 -8.67 8.81 0.60
N GLY A 19 -7.42 8.62 0.18
CA GLY A 19 -6.22 8.79 1.02
C GLY A 19 -5.55 7.46 1.39
N PHE A 20 -4.43 7.58 2.09
CA PHE A 20 -3.63 6.45 2.56
C PHE A 20 -4.19 5.87 3.85
N ARG A 21 -3.93 4.58 4.09
CA ARG A 21 -4.34 3.88 5.30
C ARG A 21 -3.26 2.97 5.83
N LEU A 22 -3.30 2.72 7.12
CA LEU A 22 -2.42 1.79 7.82
C LEU A 22 -3.25 0.78 8.59
N GLN A 23 -2.79 -0.47 8.63
CA GLN A 23 -3.40 -1.51 9.45
C GLN A 23 -2.83 -1.41 10.87
N VAL A 24 -3.72 -1.36 11.86
CA VAL A 24 -3.36 -1.33 13.27
C VAL A 24 -4.09 -2.42 14.04
N ALA A 25 -3.50 -2.83 15.16
CA ALA A 25 -4.18 -3.67 16.13
C ALA A 25 -5.37 -2.91 16.70
N GLY A 26 -6.55 -3.50 16.61
CA GLY A 26 -7.72 -3.07 17.34
C GLY A 26 -7.58 -3.37 18.83
N ARG A 27 -8.56 -2.94 19.62
CA ARG A 27 -8.62 -3.35 21.02
C ARG A 27 -8.87 -4.86 21.07
N PRO A 28 -8.11 -5.62 21.88
CA PRO A 28 -8.37 -7.04 22.04
C PRO A 28 -9.80 -7.21 22.58
N SER A 29 -10.57 -8.08 21.94
CA SER A 29 -11.88 -8.49 22.43
C SER A 29 -11.83 -9.94 22.89
N LEU A 30 -12.60 -10.27 23.92
CA LEU A 30 -12.78 -11.65 24.37
C LEU A 30 -14.05 -12.19 23.75
N GLU A 31 -13.95 -13.35 23.10
CA GLU A 31 -15.11 -14.14 22.66
C GLU A 31 -15.21 -15.39 23.53
N VAL A 32 -16.43 -15.72 23.94
CA VAL A 32 -16.72 -16.93 24.73
C VAL A 32 -17.43 -17.92 23.82
N ASP A 33 -16.87 -19.11 23.70
CA ASP A 33 -17.48 -20.24 22.99
C ASP A 33 -17.53 -21.46 23.92
N GLY A 34 -18.70 -21.70 24.53
CA GLY A 34 -18.85 -22.66 25.61
C GLY A 34 -17.97 -22.30 26.82
N ASP A 35 -17.08 -23.21 27.21
CA ASP A 35 -16.13 -23.02 28.32
C ASP A 35 -14.78 -22.43 27.86
N LEU A 36 -14.64 -22.07 26.58
CA LEU A 36 -13.41 -21.53 26.01
C LEU A 36 -13.48 -20.00 25.91
N LEU A 37 -12.38 -19.35 26.30
CA LEU A 37 -12.18 -17.91 26.19
C LEU A 37 -11.12 -17.62 25.13
N TRP A 38 -11.52 -16.94 24.05
CA TRP A 38 -10.65 -16.59 22.93
C TRP A 38 -10.30 -15.11 22.97
N ALA A 39 -9.00 -14.79 22.94
CA ALA A 39 -8.55 -13.44 22.64
C ALA A 39 -8.58 -13.23 21.12
N VAL A 40 -9.42 -12.31 20.65
CA VAL A 40 -9.53 -11.97 19.24
C VAL A 40 -8.71 -10.72 18.96
N GLU A 41 -7.63 -10.91 18.20
CA GLU A 41 -6.87 -9.79 17.65
C GLU A 41 -7.61 -9.21 16.45
N GLN A 42 -8.22 -8.04 16.64
CA GLN A 42 -8.84 -7.31 15.56
C GLN A 42 -7.78 -6.56 14.76
N ARG A 43 -7.88 -6.55 13.43
CA ARG A 43 -7.06 -5.70 12.56
C ARG A 43 -7.95 -4.67 11.91
N ILE A 44 -7.70 -3.40 12.18
CA ILE A 44 -8.51 -2.29 11.67
C ILE A 44 -7.67 -1.39 10.78
N TRP A 45 -8.29 -0.87 9.72
CA TRP A 45 -7.69 0.14 8.86
C TRP A 45 -7.96 1.54 9.40
N ARG A 46 -6.93 2.36 9.51
CA ARG A 46 -7.01 3.76 9.94
C ARG A 46 -6.43 4.68 8.87
N PRO A 47 -6.98 5.89 8.68
CA PRO A 47 -6.39 6.90 7.81
C PRO A 47 -4.95 7.20 8.23
N LEU A 48 -4.04 7.24 7.25
CA LEU A 48 -2.65 7.58 7.41
C LEU A 48 -2.43 9.01 6.91
N ALA A 49 -2.00 9.91 7.78
CA ALA A 49 -1.59 11.25 7.41
C ALA A 49 -0.21 11.22 6.76
N VAL A 50 -0.05 11.98 5.68
CA VAL A 50 1.17 12.03 4.88
C VAL A 50 1.47 13.46 4.44
N GLU A 51 2.74 13.75 4.23
CA GLU A 51 3.21 14.90 3.46
C GLU A 51 3.35 14.52 1.99
N LEU A 52 2.95 15.43 1.09
CA LEU A 52 2.99 15.24 -0.37
C LEU A 52 3.91 16.27 -1.00
N LEU A 53 4.86 15.82 -1.79
CA LEU A 53 5.79 16.67 -2.50
C LEU A 53 5.86 16.28 -3.98
N ALA A 54 5.44 17.20 -4.86
CA ALA A 54 5.47 16.97 -6.29
C ALA A 54 6.90 16.75 -6.80
N ARG A 55 7.07 15.78 -7.71
CA ARG A 55 8.33 15.45 -8.40
C ARG A 55 8.08 15.38 -9.91
N SER A 56 9.15 15.41 -10.70
CA SER A 56 9.06 15.40 -12.17
C SER A 56 8.36 14.15 -12.74
N HIS A 57 8.41 13.02 -12.02
CA HIS A 57 7.85 11.74 -12.47
C HIS A 57 6.89 11.12 -11.44
N GLY A 58 6.23 11.93 -10.62
CA GLY A 58 5.27 11.44 -9.64
C GLY A 58 5.18 12.32 -8.40
N VAL A 59 4.79 11.72 -7.28
CA VAL A 59 4.64 12.40 -6.00
C VAL A 59 5.43 11.65 -4.95
N GLN A 60 6.34 12.34 -4.27
CA GLN A 60 6.95 11.81 -3.07
C GLN A 60 5.93 11.93 -1.92
N VAL A 61 5.65 10.80 -1.29
CA VAL A 61 4.73 10.68 -0.16
C VAL A 61 5.55 10.29 1.06
N THR A 62 5.38 11.01 2.17
CA THR A 62 6.10 10.75 3.42
C THR A 62 5.10 10.59 4.55
N PRO A 63 4.97 9.38 5.14
CA PRO A 63 4.15 9.17 6.32
C PRO A 63 4.58 10.09 7.46
N LEU A 64 3.63 10.75 8.12
CA LEU A 64 3.94 11.55 9.31
C LEU A 64 4.35 10.61 10.46
N SER A 65 5.30 11.00 11.30
CA SER A 65 5.68 10.17 12.44
C SER A 65 4.49 9.88 13.37
N PRO A 66 4.46 8.73 14.07
CA PRO A 66 3.32 8.35 14.92
C PRO A 66 2.94 9.38 15.99
N ASP A 67 3.92 10.10 16.55
CA ASP A 67 3.72 11.18 17.52
C ASP A 67 2.94 12.38 16.96
N ARG A 68 2.94 12.56 15.64
CA ARG A 68 2.14 13.58 14.93
C ARG A 68 0.76 13.07 14.53
N GLN A 69 0.41 11.83 14.89
CA GLN A 69 -0.82 11.17 14.50
C GLN A 69 -1.51 10.55 15.72
N PRO A 70 -2.32 11.31 16.48
CA PRO A 70 -2.89 10.86 17.76
C PRO A 70 -3.84 9.65 17.64
N ALA A 71 -4.24 9.29 16.42
CA ALA A 71 -5.00 8.06 16.15
C ALA A 71 -4.15 6.78 16.20
N PHE A 72 -2.82 6.91 16.32
CA PHE A 72 -1.86 5.81 16.36
C PHE A 72 -1.15 5.75 17.71
N GLU A 73 -1.60 4.84 18.56
CA GLU A 73 -0.82 4.46 19.74
C GLU A 73 0.34 3.57 19.30
N ALA A 74 1.56 3.81 19.80
CA ALA A 74 2.77 3.11 19.37
C ALA A 74 2.65 1.57 19.48
N GLN A 75 1.86 1.07 20.44
CA GLN A 75 1.65 -0.36 20.69
C GLN A 75 0.70 -1.02 19.67
N GLN A 76 -0.02 -0.24 18.86
CA GLN A 76 -1.01 -0.75 17.91
C GLN A 76 -0.47 -0.82 16.48
N LEU A 77 0.74 -0.33 16.22
CA LEU A 77 1.32 -0.26 14.88
C LEU A 77 1.88 -1.62 14.45
N LEU A 78 1.19 -2.31 13.55
CA LEU A 78 1.59 -3.66 13.10
C LEU A 78 2.62 -3.65 11.97
N ALA A 79 2.56 -2.65 11.08
CA ALA A 79 3.38 -2.58 9.87
C ALA A 79 3.80 -1.13 9.56
N TRP A 80 4.19 -0.38 10.60
CA TRP A 80 4.64 1.00 10.41
C TRP A 80 5.94 1.04 9.60
N CYS A 81 5.92 1.80 8.51
CA CYS A 81 7.11 2.18 7.76
C CYS A 81 7.06 3.70 7.56
N GLY A 82 8.09 4.39 8.03
CA GLY A 82 8.20 5.86 7.91
C GLY A 82 9.01 6.32 6.70
N GLU A 83 9.44 5.39 5.84
CA GLU A 83 10.25 5.72 4.67
C GLU A 83 9.44 6.55 3.66
N ALA A 84 10.10 7.54 3.04
CA ALA A 84 9.45 8.26 1.95
C ALA A 84 9.36 7.36 0.71
N VAL A 85 8.21 7.38 0.03
CA VAL A 85 7.99 6.63 -1.20
C VAL A 85 7.74 7.60 -2.34
N LEU A 86 8.41 7.37 -3.47
CA LEU A 86 8.05 8.02 -4.72
C LEU A 86 6.93 7.23 -5.41
N VAL A 87 5.69 7.69 -5.26
CA VAL A 87 4.55 7.17 -6.02
C VAL A 87 4.68 7.61 -7.46
N ARG A 88 4.82 6.66 -8.38
CA ARG A 88 5.08 6.93 -9.79
C ARG A 88 4.52 5.87 -10.71
N GLN A 89 4.24 6.29 -11.94
CA GLN A 89 3.93 5.39 -13.05
C GLN A 89 5.23 4.80 -13.61
N LEU A 90 5.22 3.51 -13.93
CA LEU A 90 6.34 2.73 -14.42
C LEU A 90 6.21 2.59 -15.93
N ALA A 91 6.94 3.39 -16.69
CA ALA A 91 6.88 3.33 -18.15
C ALA A 91 7.15 1.91 -18.66
N GLN A 92 6.32 1.45 -19.61
CA GLN A 92 6.44 0.15 -20.28
C GLN A 92 6.24 -1.08 -19.37
N VAL A 93 5.71 -0.91 -18.16
CA VAL A 93 5.33 -2.01 -17.28
C VAL A 93 3.80 -2.10 -17.27
N GLU A 94 3.23 -3.14 -17.88
CA GLU A 94 1.77 -3.25 -18.06
C GLU A 94 1.19 -4.54 -17.47
N ASP A 95 2.04 -5.50 -17.14
CA ASP A 95 1.64 -6.83 -16.68
C ASP A 95 2.39 -7.26 -15.41
N ILE A 96 1.90 -8.34 -14.80
CA ILE A 96 2.47 -8.89 -13.56
C ILE A 96 3.95 -9.29 -13.75
N PRO A 97 4.33 -10.04 -14.81
CA PRO A 97 5.74 -10.38 -15.03
C PRO A 97 6.66 -9.16 -15.12
N GLY A 98 6.28 -8.12 -15.87
CA GLY A 98 7.04 -6.89 -15.98
C GLY A 98 7.13 -6.14 -14.66
N ALA A 99 6.04 -6.09 -13.89
CA ALA A 99 6.00 -5.46 -12.58
C ALA A 99 6.91 -6.17 -11.56
N LEU A 100 6.92 -7.50 -11.54
CA LEU A 100 7.80 -8.30 -10.70
C LEU A 100 9.27 -8.16 -11.11
N ALA A 101 9.56 -8.16 -12.41
CA ALA A 101 10.93 -7.97 -12.93
C ALA A 101 11.46 -6.57 -12.58
N TRP A 102 10.64 -5.53 -12.75
CA TRP A 102 10.97 -4.17 -12.33
C TRP A 102 11.25 -4.09 -10.83
N TRP A 103 10.39 -4.70 -10.01
CA TRP A 103 10.52 -4.68 -8.56
C TRP A 103 11.77 -5.44 -8.09
N GLN A 104 12.06 -6.61 -8.66
CA GLN A 104 13.30 -7.35 -8.37
C GLN A 104 14.55 -6.54 -8.69
N ALA A 105 14.57 -5.86 -9.84
CA ALA A 105 15.69 -5.03 -10.24
C ALA A 105 15.88 -3.84 -9.28
N GLN A 106 14.79 -3.23 -8.82
CA GLN A 106 14.83 -2.17 -7.81
C GLN A 106 15.35 -2.69 -6.46
N ALA A 107 14.87 -3.86 -6.01
CA ALA A 107 15.24 -4.45 -4.72
C ALA A 107 16.65 -5.06 -4.73
N GLY A 108 17.26 -5.24 -5.89
CA GLY A 108 18.60 -5.83 -6.03
C GLY A 108 18.63 -7.33 -5.69
N ILE A 109 17.53 -8.05 -5.88
CA ILE A 109 17.44 -9.49 -5.56
C ILE A 109 17.52 -10.37 -6.81
N ALA A 110 18.21 -11.51 -6.70
CA ALA A 110 18.46 -12.41 -7.82
C ALA A 110 17.21 -13.19 -8.27
N SER A 111 16.35 -13.60 -7.33
CA SER A 111 15.12 -14.34 -7.60
C SER A 111 14.01 -13.95 -6.63
N LEU A 112 12.77 -13.96 -7.14
CA LEU A 112 11.57 -13.72 -6.36
C LEU A 112 10.79 -15.02 -6.22
N PRO A 113 10.79 -15.67 -5.05
CA PRO A 113 10.07 -16.91 -4.83
C PRO A 113 8.55 -16.68 -4.90
N ALA A 114 7.80 -17.69 -5.37
CA ALA A 114 6.37 -17.57 -5.63
C ALA A 114 5.53 -17.20 -4.40
N GLN A 115 5.96 -17.59 -3.19
CA GLN A 115 5.28 -17.24 -1.95
C GLN A 115 5.51 -15.79 -1.48
N ALA A 116 6.48 -15.08 -2.06
CA ALA A 116 6.80 -13.72 -1.66
C ALA A 116 5.96 -12.66 -2.40
N TRP A 117 5.01 -13.08 -3.23
CA TRP A 117 4.08 -12.17 -3.86
C TRP A 117 2.72 -12.83 -4.06
N ASP A 118 1.70 -11.99 -4.14
CA ASP A 118 0.37 -12.40 -4.56
C ASP A 118 -0.29 -11.28 -5.36
N SER A 119 -1.43 -11.60 -5.98
CA SER A 119 -2.20 -10.62 -6.72
C SER A 119 -3.69 -10.73 -6.45
N VAL A 120 -4.39 -9.60 -6.52
CA VAL A 120 -5.83 -9.50 -6.29
C VAL A 120 -6.46 -8.62 -7.35
N SER A 121 -7.45 -9.15 -8.06
CA SER A 121 -8.19 -8.41 -9.08
C SER A 121 -9.22 -7.44 -8.49
N TYR A 122 -9.34 -6.27 -9.10
CA TYR A 122 -10.32 -5.22 -8.82
C TYR A 122 -10.94 -4.72 -10.12
N ALA A 123 -12.00 -3.91 -10.03
CA ALA A 123 -12.66 -3.34 -11.20
C ALA A 123 -11.75 -2.43 -12.04
N TRP A 124 -10.73 -1.81 -11.43
CA TRP A 124 -9.77 -0.95 -12.12
C TRP A 124 -8.56 -1.71 -12.70
N GLY A 125 -8.38 -2.99 -12.39
CA GLY A 125 -7.19 -3.76 -12.77
C GLY A 125 -6.74 -4.74 -11.70
N CYS A 126 -5.43 -4.85 -11.48
CA CYS A 126 -4.84 -5.82 -10.57
C CYS A 126 -3.95 -5.14 -9.52
N LEU A 127 -4.12 -5.51 -8.25
CA LEU A 127 -3.19 -5.19 -7.18
C LEU A 127 -2.16 -6.30 -7.08
N LEU A 128 -0.89 -5.96 -7.22
CA LEU A 128 0.23 -6.84 -6.93
C LEU A 128 0.81 -6.47 -5.57
N ARG A 129 1.02 -7.47 -4.72
CA ARG A 129 1.62 -7.33 -3.39
C ARG A 129 2.90 -8.15 -3.33
N VAL A 130 3.97 -7.54 -2.83
CA VAL A 130 5.26 -8.22 -2.59
C VAL A 130 5.55 -8.18 -1.11
N ASP A 131 5.74 -9.35 -0.49
CA ASP A 131 6.06 -9.50 0.93
C ASP A 131 7.57 -9.37 1.14
N ARG A 132 8.01 -8.23 1.69
CA ARG A 132 9.43 -8.02 2.01
C ARG A 132 9.90 -8.88 3.18
N GLY A 133 8.99 -9.35 4.03
CA GLY A 133 9.27 -10.23 5.16
C GLY A 133 9.65 -11.63 4.68
N CYS A 134 8.91 -12.18 3.71
CA CYS A 134 9.26 -13.45 3.05
C CYS A 134 10.64 -13.42 2.38
N LEU A 135 11.15 -12.22 2.06
CA LEU A 135 12.44 -12.01 1.40
C LEU A 135 13.57 -11.62 2.36
N GLY A 136 13.28 -11.49 3.66
CA GLY A 136 14.26 -11.04 4.65
C GLY A 136 14.69 -9.57 4.49
N LEU A 137 13.93 -8.77 3.74
CA LEU A 137 14.26 -7.36 3.45
C LEU A 137 13.69 -6.38 4.48
N ALA A 138 12.51 -6.68 5.03
CA ALA A 138 11.88 -5.92 6.12
C ALA A 138 10.73 -6.74 6.73
N PRO A 139 10.61 -6.84 8.06
CA PRO A 139 9.54 -7.62 8.69
C PRO A 139 8.17 -6.97 8.47
N ALA A 140 7.18 -7.77 8.04
CA ALA A 140 5.77 -7.39 7.94
C ALA A 140 5.46 -6.16 7.05
N VAL A 141 6.35 -5.81 6.12
CA VAL A 141 6.14 -4.73 5.15
C VAL A 141 5.82 -5.32 3.79
N PHE A 142 4.61 -5.06 3.30
CA PHE A 142 4.27 -5.31 1.90
C PHE A 142 4.64 -4.10 1.06
N GLU A 143 5.06 -4.33 -0.18
CA GLU A 143 5.06 -3.31 -1.23
C GLU A 143 3.97 -3.58 -2.25
N TYR A 144 3.41 -2.50 -2.80
CA TYR A 144 2.24 -2.50 -3.64
C TYR A 144 2.56 -1.93 -5.01
N LEU A 145 2.14 -2.66 -6.04
CA LEU A 145 2.08 -2.18 -7.41
C LEU A 145 0.63 -2.27 -7.89
N LEU A 146 0.15 -1.22 -8.54
CA LEU A 146 -1.15 -1.20 -9.18
C LEU A 146 -0.93 -1.43 -10.67
N LEU A 147 -1.67 -2.37 -11.26
CA LEU A 147 -1.67 -2.65 -12.69
C LEU A 147 -3.06 -2.31 -13.25
N PRO A 148 -3.30 -1.06 -13.68
CA PRO A 148 -4.57 -0.68 -14.31
C PRO A 148 -4.77 -1.44 -15.61
N THR A 149 -6.02 -1.66 -16.02
CA THR A 149 -6.33 -2.42 -17.24
C THR A 149 -5.86 -1.77 -18.55
N ASP A 150 -5.75 -0.45 -18.58
CA ASP A 150 -5.56 0.37 -19.79
C ASP A 150 -4.32 1.27 -19.72
N ARG A 151 -3.46 1.11 -18.71
CA ARG A 151 -2.35 2.03 -18.40
C ARG A 151 -1.17 1.29 -17.81
N ALA A 152 -0.01 1.92 -17.92
CA ALA A 152 1.19 1.43 -17.26
C ALA A 152 1.03 1.39 -15.73
N ALA A 153 1.73 0.45 -15.10
CA ALA A 153 1.68 0.15 -13.69
C ALA A 153 2.11 1.34 -12.84
N VAL A 154 1.64 1.38 -11.60
CA VAL A 154 1.96 2.42 -10.62
C VAL A 154 2.60 1.78 -9.41
N TYR A 155 3.81 2.22 -9.07
CA TYR A 155 4.47 1.82 -7.83
C TYR A 155 3.98 2.69 -6.67
N LEU A 156 3.54 2.04 -5.59
CA LEU A 156 3.09 2.68 -4.35
C LEU A 156 4.03 2.45 -3.16
N GLY A 157 5.10 1.67 -3.32
CA GLY A 157 5.94 1.22 -2.20
C GLY A 157 5.08 0.57 -1.13
N HIS A 158 5.31 0.87 0.14
CA HIS A 158 4.59 0.26 1.26
C HIS A 158 3.23 0.91 1.59
N LEU A 159 2.79 1.88 0.79
CA LEU A 159 1.61 2.68 1.10
C LEU A 159 0.33 1.94 0.69
N ALA A 160 -0.54 1.68 1.68
CA ALA A 160 -1.84 1.07 1.42
C ALA A 160 -2.92 2.12 1.13
N LEU A 161 -3.82 1.80 0.21
CA LEU A 161 -5.00 2.59 -0.13
C LEU A 161 -6.26 1.74 0.04
N ASP A 162 -7.42 2.39 -0.03
CA ASP A 162 -8.67 1.66 -0.23
C ASP A 162 -8.84 1.16 -1.66
N TRP A 163 -8.32 -0.04 -1.90
CA TRP A 163 -8.27 -0.69 -3.21
C TRP A 163 -9.61 -0.73 -3.94
N ARG A 164 -10.74 -0.82 -3.22
CA ARG A 164 -12.07 -0.91 -3.83
C ARG A 164 -12.59 0.42 -4.39
N SER A 165 -12.11 1.55 -3.87
CA SER A 165 -12.56 2.90 -4.26
C SER A 165 -11.57 3.65 -5.17
N LEU A 166 -10.46 3.00 -5.52
CA LEU A 166 -9.46 3.56 -6.45
C LEU A 166 -10.03 3.79 -7.84
N ARG A 167 -9.63 4.91 -8.43
CA ARG A 167 -9.92 5.25 -9.83
C ARG A 167 -8.69 5.83 -10.49
N PHE A 168 -8.55 5.55 -11.78
CA PHE A 168 -7.58 6.19 -12.65
C PHE A 168 -8.33 7.04 -13.65
N ILE A 169 -7.98 8.32 -13.74
CA ILE A 169 -8.57 9.24 -14.71
C ILE A 169 -7.49 9.82 -15.64
N PRO A 170 -7.83 10.18 -16.88
CA PRO A 170 -6.92 10.95 -17.73
C PRO A 170 -6.48 12.23 -17.02
N ARG A 171 -5.23 12.63 -17.25
CA ARG A 171 -4.69 13.87 -16.69
C ARG A 171 -5.13 15.09 -17.49
#